data_AF-A0A9K3HFJ3-F1
#
_entry.id   AF-A0A9K3HFJ3-F1
#
_cell.length_a   1.000
_cell.length_b   1.000
_cell.length_c   1.000
_cell.angle_alpha   90.00
_cell.angle_beta   90.00
_cell.angle_gamma   90.00
#
_symmetry.space_group_name_H-M   'P 1'
#
loop_
_entity.id
_entity.type
_entity.pdbx_description
1 polymer ?
#
loop_
_entity_poly.entity_id
_entity_poly.type
_entity_poly.pdbx_seq_one_letter_code
_entity_poly.pdbx_strand_id
1 'polypeptide(L)'
;MSCNGCRVLRKGCEDDCILRPCLSWITSSESQANATLFLAKFYGRTGLLNLISAGPRHLRPGTIFFFFFVNLNIHGKMKTYTSCENLENLA
;
A
#
# COMPACT_ATOMS: atom_id res chain seq x y z
N MET A 1 12.36 -13.96 0.15
CA MET A 1 10.90 -14.02 -0.17
C MET A 1 10.40 -12.64 -0.58
N SER A 2 9.44 -12.50 -1.51
CA SER A 2 8.89 -11.18 -1.94
C SER A 2 7.80 -10.67 -0.98
N CYS A 3 7.68 -9.35 -0.78
CA CYS A 3 6.59 -8.75 0.01
C CYS A 3 5.29 -8.63 -0.80
N ASN A 4 4.15 -8.52 -0.11
CA ASN A 4 2.84 -8.49 -0.77
C ASN A 4 2.66 -7.29 -1.70
N GLY A 5 3.22 -6.12 -1.37
CA GLY A 5 3.17 -4.96 -2.25
C GLY A 5 3.99 -5.12 -3.53
N CYS A 6 5.20 -5.70 -3.45
CA CYS A 6 5.99 -6.01 -4.65
C CYS A 6 5.29 -7.02 -5.56
N ARG A 7 4.60 -8.01 -4.98
CA ARG A 7 3.79 -8.98 -5.75
C ARG A 7 2.67 -8.27 -6.51
N VAL A 8 1.90 -7.42 -5.85
CA VAL A 8 0.81 -6.64 -6.49
C VAL A 8 1.34 -5.74 -7.60
N LEU A 9 2.46 -5.05 -7.36
CA LEU A 9 3.05 -4.14 -8.34
C LEU A 9 3.83 -4.82 -9.46
N ARG A 10 3.94 -6.16 -9.45
CA ARG A 10 4.80 -6.95 -10.34
C ARG A 10 6.21 -6.34 -10.41
N LYS A 11 6.78 -6.04 -9.25
CA LYS A 11 8.11 -5.43 -9.05
C LYS A 11 9.03 -6.44 -8.37
N GLY A 12 10.29 -6.52 -8.80
CA GLY A 12 11.35 -7.22 -8.06
C GLY A 12 11.43 -6.75 -6.60
N CYS A 13 11.48 -7.71 -5.68
CA CYS A 13 11.58 -7.44 -4.25
C CYS A 13 13.00 -7.79 -3.79
N GLU A 14 13.78 -6.74 -3.52
CA GLU A 14 15.13 -6.82 -2.98
C GLU A 14 15.10 -6.88 -1.44
N ASP A 15 16.25 -7.14 -0.81
CA ASP A 15 16.37 -7.14 0.64
C ASP A 15 16.08 -5.75 1.25
N ASP A 16 16.51 -4.68 0.58
CA ASP A 16 16.20 -3.28 0.94
C ASP A 16 14.88 -2.79 0.31
N CYS A 17 13.88 -3.67 0.24
CA CYS A 17 12.59 -3.32 -0.34
C CYS A 17 11.88 -2.24 0.47
N ILE A 18 11.76 -1.04 -0.11
CA ILE A 18 11.11 0.12 0.51
C ILE A 18 9.63 -0.10 0.88
N LEU A 19 8.95 -1.04 0.22
CA LEU A 19 7.54 -1.39 0.48
C LEU A 19 7.38 -2.31 1.69
N ARG A 20 8.40 -3.11 2.01
CA ARG A 20 8.36 -4.10 3.09
C ARG A 20 8.10 -3.47 4.47
N PRO A 21 8.82 -2.41 4.90
CA PRO A 21 8.50 -1.73 6.15
C PRO A 21 7.15 -1.00 6.09
N CYS A 22 6.75 -0.47 4.93
CA CYS A 22 5.46 0.20 4.71
C CYS A 22 4.24 -0.71 4.89
N LEU A 23 4.41 -2.02 4.82
CA LEU A 23 3.32 -3.01 4.96
C LEU A 23 3.35 -3.69 6.34
N SER A 24 4.43 -3.52 7.11
CA SER A 24 4.65 -4.22 8.38
C SER A 24 3.59 -3.94 9.45
N TRP A 25 2.92 -2.79 9.38
CA TRP A 25 1.86 -2.40 10.32
C TRP A 25 0.49 -3.01 9.97
N ILE A 26 0.32 -3.58 8.77
CA ILE A 26 -0.90 -4.27 8.35
C ILE A 26 -0.71 -5.76 8.59
N THR A 27 -1.48 -6.35 9.51
CA THR A 27 -1.30 -7.75 9.92
C THR A 27 -1.74 -8.74 8.84
N SER A 28 -2.85 -8.46 8.13
CA SER A 28 -3.38 -9.33 7.08
C SER A 28 -2.64 -9.14 5.76
N SER A 29 -2.17 -10.24 5.16
CA SER A 29 -1.54 -10.25 3.84
C SER A 29 -2.46 -9.75 2.73
N GLU A 30 -3.75 -10.03 2.84
CA GLU A 30 -4.77 -9.60 1.88
C GLU A 30 -4.99 -8.08 1.97
N SER A 31 -5.12 -7.56 3.20
CA SER A 31 -5.22 -6.11 3.43
C SER A 31 -3.98 -5.36 2.92
N GLN A 32 -2.78 -5.94 3.04
CA GLN A 32 -1.56 -5.39 2.45
C GLN A 32 -1.64 -5.30 0.92
N ALA A 33 -2.15 -6.35 0.28
CA ALA A 33 -2.31 -6.40 -1.17
C ALA A 33 -3.34 -5.39 -1.66
N ASN A 34 -4.52 -5.35 -1.04
CA ASN A 34 -5.61 -4.44 -1.37
C ASN A 34 -5.23 -2.96 -1.17
N ALA A 35 -4.56 -2.64 -0.07
CA ALA A 35 -4.05 -1.28 0.16
C ALA A 35 -3.03 -0.87 -0.91
N THR A 36 -2.11 -1.78 -1.26
CA THR A 36 -1.13 -1.52 -2.33
C THR A 36 -1.82 -1.33 -3.68
N LEU A 37 -2.79 -2.18 -4.01
CA LEU A 37 -3.55 -2.12 -5.26
C LEU A 37 -4.31 -0.81 -5.38
N PHE A 38 -5.00 -0.39 -4.31
CA PHE A 38 -5.71 0.88 -4.25
C PHE A 38 -4.78 2.06 -4.50
N LEU A 39 -3.67 2.14 -3.78
CA LEU A 39 -2.71 3.23 -3.96
C LEU A 39 -2.06 3.22 -5.35
N ALA A 40 -1.76 2.04 -5.88
CA ALA A 40 -1.23 1.90 -7.23
C ALA A 40 -2.24 2.35 -8.29
N LYS A 41 -3.53 2.10 -8.08
CA LYS A 41 -4.61 2.56 -8.97
C LYS A 41 -4.85 4.07 -8.86
N PHE A 42 -4.72 4.64 -7.67
CA PHE A 42 -4.94 6.08 -7.44
C PHE A 42 -3.75 6.94 -7.91
N TYR A 43 -2.52 6.60 -7.52
CA TYR A 43 -1.31 7.38 -7.85
C TYR A 43 -0.60 6.89 -9.12
N GLY A 44 -1.00 5.74 -9.65
CA GLY A 44 -0.18 5.01 -10.60
C GLY A 44 1.01 4.34 -9.91
N ARG A 45 1.61 3.36 -10.59
CA ARG A 45 2.81 2.65 -10.10
C ARG A 45 3.97 3.61 -9.79
N THR A 46 4.28 4.52 -10.71
CA THR A 46 5.39 5.47 -10.57
C THR A 46 5.10 6.50 -9.48
N GLY A 47 3.86 7.02 -9.42
CA GLY A 47 3.46 7.98 -8.39
C GLY A 47 3.52 7.38 -6.99
N LEU A 48 3.06 6.13 -6.82
CA LEU A 48 3.18 5.40 -5.55
C LEU A 48 4.65 5.23 -5.11
N LEU A 49 5.51 4.79 -6.01
CA LEU A 49 6.93 4.60 -5.69
C LEU A 49 7.63 5.92 -5.38
N ASN A 50 7.30 6.98 -6.10
CA ASN A 50 7.81 8.33 -5.85
C ASN A 50 7.32 8.89 -4.51
N LEU A 51 6.04 8.67 -4.18
CA LEU A 51 5.45 9.09 -2.91
C LEU A 51 6.15 8.42 -1.72
N ILE A 52 6.30 7.09 -1.78
CA ILE A 52 7.04 6.34 -0.76
C ILE A 52 8.49 6.83 -0.74
N SER A 53 9.05 7.16 -1.91
CA SER A 53 10.44 7.56 -2.01
C SER A 53 10.76 8.95 -1.46
N ALA A 54 9.83 9.89 -1.63
CA ALA A 54 9.90 11.27 -1.16
C ALA A 54 9.82 11.38 0.37
N GLY A 55 9.25 10.36 1.03
CA GLY A 55 9.21 10.28 2.48
C GLY A 55 10.62 10.12 3.11
N PRO A 56 10.95 10.87 4.17
CA PRO A 56 12.14 10.64 4.96
C PRO A 56 12.19 9.18 5.44
N ARG A 57 13.38 8.55 5.40
CA ARG A 57 13.55 7.11 5.71
C ARG A 57 12.97 6.69 7.07
N HIS A 58 12.97 7.59 8.06
CA HIS A 58 12.42 7.37 9.39
C HIS A 58 10.88 7.50 9.47
N LEU A 59 10.21 8.10 8.47
CA LEU A 59 8.75 8.27 8.38
C LEU A 59 8.09 7.30 7.37
N ARG A 60 8.88 6.62 6.54
CA ARG A 60 8.41 5.65 5.54
C ARG A 60 7.54 4.49 6.08
N PRO A 61 7.80 3.87 7.25
CA PRO A 61 7.18 2.56 7.55
C PRO A 61 5.71 2.58 7.93
N GLY A 62 5.21 3.62 8.60
CA GLY A 62 3.83 3.65 9.09
C GLY A 62 3.22 5.05 9.05
N THR A 63 4.07 6.06 9.17
CA THR A 63 3.64 7.45 9.23
C THR A 63 3.10 7.94 7.89
N ILE A 64 3.65 7.54 6.74
CA ILE A 64 3.09 7.95 5.43
C ILE A 64 1.68 7.42 5.20
N PHE A 65 1.44 6.14 5.49
CA PHE A 65 0.10 5.57 5.36
C PHE A 65 -0.85 6.21 6.38
N PHE A 66 -0.45 6.31 7.65
CA PHE A 66 -1.24 6.93 8.70
C PHE A 66 -1.55 8.41 8.41
N PHE A 67 -0.56 9.21 8.01
CA PHE A 67 -0.77 10.59 7.58
C PHE A 67 -1.68 10.66 6.36
N PHE A 68 -1.63 9.69 5.45
CA PHE A 68 -2.58 9.58 4.35
C PHE A 68 -4.01 9.37 4.82
N PHE A 69 -4.21 8.42 5.73
CA PHE A 69 -5.52 8.15 6.32
C PHE A 69 -6.09 9.42 6.98
N VAL A 70 -5.23 10.16 7.70
CA VAL A 70 -5.63 11.35 8.47
C VAL A 70 -5.81 12.59 7.58
N ASN A 71 -4.96 12.81 6.57
CA ASN A 71 -5.01 14.04 5.74
C ASN A 71 -5.88 13.92 4.48
N LEU A 72 -6.08 12.73 3.90
CA LEU A 72 -6.82 12.56 2.64
C LEU A 72 -8.26 12.03 2.81
N ASN A 73 -8.79 11.94 4.03
CA ASN A 73 -10.17 11.49 4.28
C ASN A 73 -10.51 10.13 3.62
N ILE A 74 -9.49 9.28 3.38
CA ILE A 74 -9.62 7.95 2.77
C ILE A 74 -10.17 6.93 3.77
N HIS A 75 -10.40 7.33 5.03
CA HIS A 75 -10.89 6.47 6.11
C HIS A 75 -12.21 5.75 5.74
N GLY A 76 -13.13 6.43 5.02
CA GLY A 76 -14.35 5.81 4.51
C GLY A 76 -14.10 4.87 3.33
N LYS A 77 -13.16 5.21 2.44
CA LYS A 77 -12.83 4.44 1.23
C LYS A 77 -12.05 3.17 1.56
N MET A 78 -11.15 3.17 2.54
CA MET A 78 -10.48 1.92 2.94
C MET A 78 -11.38 0.99 3.74
N LYS A 79 -12.28 1.50 4.59
CA LYS A 79 -13.30 0.67 5.26
C LYS A 79 -14.20 -0.05 4.26
N THR A 80 -14.62 0.63 3.20
CA THR A 80 -15.39 -0.02 2.12
C THR A 80 -14.62 -1.14 1.39
N TYR A 81 -13.29 -1.10 1.38
CA TYR A 81 -12.49 -2.14 0.70
C TYR A 81 -12.10 -3.32 1.59
N THR A 82 -12.03 -3.16 2.91
CA THR A 82 -12.13 -4.32 3.82
C THR A 82 -13.46 -5.07 3.69
N SER A 83 -14.49 -4.43 3.11
CA SER A 83 -15.75 -5.07 2.70
C SER A 83 -15.80 -5.44 1.20
N CYS A 84 -14.73 -5.15 0.44
CA CYS A 84 -14.59 -5.53 -0.97
C CYS A 84 -13.86 -6.87 -1.13
N GLU A 85 -14.12 -7.84 -0.24
CA GLU A 85 -14.08 -9.26 -0.61
C GLU A 85 -14.93 -9.53 -1.87
N ASN A 86 -15.89 -8.65 -2.19
CA ASN A 86 -16.74 -8.73 -3.38
C ASN A 86 -16.16 -8.14 -4.67
N LEU A 87 -14.96 -7.54 -4.70
CA LEU A 87 -14.38 -7.00 -5.96
C LEU A 87 -13.65 -8.05 -6.82
N GLU A 88 -13.52 -9.30 -6.37
CA GLU A 88 -13.14 -10.42 -7.24
C GLU A 88 -14.19 -10.70 -8.34
N ASN A 89 -15.41 -10.15 -8.23
CA ASN A 89 -16.44 -10.21 -9.28
C ASN A 89 -16.37 -9.06 -10.31
N LEU A 90 -15.32 -8.22 -10.28
CA LEU A 90 -15.16 -7.12 -11.23
C LEU A 90 -13.80 -7.13 -11.95
N ALA A 91 -13.32 -8.33 -12.27
CA ALA A 91 -12.22 -8.59 -13.20
C ALA A 91 -12.69 -9.53 -14.30
#